data_AF-K2J994-F1
#
_entry.id   AF-K2J994-F1
#
_cell.length_a   1.000
_cell.length_b   1.000
_cell.length_c   1.000
_cell.angle_alpha   90.00
_cell.angle_beta   90.00
_cell.angle_gamma   90.00
#
_symmetry.space_group_name_H-M   'P 1'
#
loop_
_entity.id
_entity.type
_entity.pdbx_description
1 polymer ?
#
loop_
_entity_poly.entity_id
_entity_poly.type
_entity_poly.pdbx_seq_one_letter_code
_entity_poly.pdbx_strand_id
1 'polypeptide(L)'
;MQSLWIYPEDTEVLGVACKSLLKALKPRYQKIALFSPISGGCEGFGECEGLNPLEFHSAIDKQKALELVSTAQEELLFETILKRYDELQSTHDFVINLGCTPKFFLNALLDLNTILAKHLNAPMVAVAQTSLDHLKAMHSHILKKEAPFAIGLFAGETLEKPYFLSASLCKQQCELEASVVENLLQTKSEITTPLAFQMSLEKKAKKQIKKVVLPESEDERILKAAHRLNAMGTVDFIGR
;
A
#
# COMPACT_ATOMS: atom_id res chain seq x y z
N MET A 1 6.32 -10.79 -5.14
CA MET A 1 5.22 -9.89 -5.53
C MET A 1 5.77 -8.49 -5.66
N GLN A 2 5.48 -7.81 -6.77
CA GLN A 2 5.77 -6.39 -6.94
C GLN A 2 4.51 -5.57 -6.64
N SER A 3 4.66 -4.27 -6.39
CA SER A 3 3.51 -3.40 -6.18
C SER A 3 3.84 -1.95 -6.52
N LEU A 4 2.79 -1.14 -6.59
CA LEU A 4 2.87 0.31 -6.64
C LEU A 4 1.84 0.92 -5.71
N TRP A 5 2.01 2.18 -5.34
CA TRP A 5 1.05 2.94 -4.54
C TRP A 5 0.57 4.15 -5.32
N ILE A 6 -0.72 4.19 -5.68
CA ILE A 6 -1.30 5.41 -6.26
C ILE A 6 -1.59 6.36 -5.10
N TYR A 7 -0.97 7.54 -5.10
CA TYR A 7 -1.29 8.64 -4.19
C TYR A 7 -2.09 9.69 -4.96
N PRO A 8 -3.43 9.65 -4.88
CA PRO A 8 -4.29 10.53 -5.65
C PRO A 8 -4.58 11.85 -4.93
N GLU A 9 -4.76 12.91 -5.72
CA GLU A 9 -5.38 14.16 -5.29
C GLU A 9 -6.86 13.95 -4.89
N ASP A 10 -7.61 13.19 -5.67
CA ASP A 10 -9.02 12.87 -5.44
C ASP A 10 -9.45 11.52 -6.05
N THR A 11 -10.72 11.14 -5.83
CA THR A 11 -11.24 9.84 -6.28
C THR A 11 -11.37 9.76 -7.82
N GLU A 12 -11.56 10.89 -8.51
CA GLU A 12 -11.66 10.91 -9.97
C GLU A 12 -10.30 10.54 -10.58
N VAL A 13 -9.23 11.23 -10.16
CA VAL A 13 -7.88 10.95 -10.67
C VAL A 13 -7.36 9.58 -10.27
N LEU A 14 -7.76 9.07 -9.10
CA LEU A 14 -7.47 7.70 -8.68
C LEU A 14 -7.99 6.69 -9.70
N GLY A 15 -9.24 6.87 -10.17
CA GLY A 15 -9.86 6.00 -11.15
C GLY A 15 -9.15 6.04 -12.51
N VAL A 16 -8.83 7.23 -13.00
CA VAL A 16 -8.10 7.42 -14.27
C VAL A 16 -6.72 6.78 -14.19
N ALA A 17 -5.98 7.02 -13.11
CA ALA A 17 -4.65 6.44 -12.90
C ALA A 17 -4.70 4.91 -12.79
N CYS A 18 -5.65 4.38 -12.03
CA CYS A 18 -5.85 2.94 -11.88
C CYS A 18 -6.08 2.26 -13.24
N LYS A 19 -7.03 2.78 -14.05
CA LYS A 19 -7.33 2.23 -15.39
C LYS A 19 -6.11 2.27 -16.31
N SER A 20 -5.40 3.39 -16.32
CA SER A 20 -4.24 3.60 -17.20
C SER A 20 -3.06 2.70 -16.82
N LEU A 21 -2.75 2.62 -15.53
CA LEU A 21 -1.71 1.74 -15.01
C LEU A 21 -2.05 0.28 -15.25
N LEU A 22 -3.31 -0.11 -15.04
CA LEU A 22 -3.78 -1.46 -15.31
C LEU A 22 -3.63 -1.84 -16.79
N LYS A 23 -4.05 -0.96 -17.72
CA LYS A 23 -3.84 -1.14 -19.17
C LYS A 23 -2.36 -1.31 -19.51
N ALA A 24 -1.49 -0.54 -18.89
CA ALA A 24 -0.05 -0.57 -19.14
C ALA A 24 0.67 -1.79 -18.50
N LEU A 25 0.16 -2.30 -17.37
CA LEU A 25 0.75 -3.42 -16.62
C LEU A 25 0.23 -4.79 -17.08
N LYS A 26 -0.99 -4.86 -17.63
CA LYS A 26 -1.63 -6.11 -18.09
C LYS A 26 -0.78 -6.94 -19.07
N PRO A 27 0.01 -6.36 -19.99
CA PRO A 27 0.90 -7.15 -20.85
C PRO A 27 2.08 -7.79 -20.10
N ARG A 28 2.43 -7.30 -18.91
CA ARG A 28 3.62 -7.70 -18.14
C ARG A 28 3.32 -8.64 -16.97
N TYR A 29 2.08 -8.64 -16.47
CA TYR A 29 1.69 -9.38 -15.27
C TYR A 29 0.39 -10.15 -15.50
N GLN A 30 0.31 -11.37 -14.96
CA GLN A 30 -0.84 -12.26 -15.18
C GLN A 30 -1.88 -12.17 -14.06
N LYS A 31 -1.48 -11.84 -12.85
CA LYS A 31 -2.34 -11.85 -11.66
C LYS A 31 -2.19 -10.55 -10.87
N ILE A 32 -2.79 -9.49 -11.42
CA ILE A 32 -2.81 -8.17 -10.80
C ILE A 32 -3.97 -8.12 -9.79
N ALA A 33 -3.71 -7.68 -8.56
CA ALA A 33 -4.73 -7.36 -7.56
C ALA A 33 -4.89 -5.84 -7.41
N LEU A 34 -6.12 -5.40 -7.12
CA LEU A 34 -6.40 -4.05 -6.66
C LEU A 34 -6.58 -4.09 -5.14
N PHE A 35 -5.82 -3.30 -4.41
CA PHE A 35 -5.89 -3.27 -2.95
C PHE A 35 -6.22 -1.87 -2.45
N SER A 36 -7.38 -1.73 -1.81
CA SER A 36 -7.76 -0.53 -1.07
C SER A 36 -7.58 -0.80 0.42
N PRO A 37 -6.61 -0.17 1.11
CA PRO A 37 -6.38 -0.41 2.54
C PRO A 37 -7.66 -0.30 3.37
N ILE A 38 -8.49 0.69 3.04
CA ILE A 38 -9.75 0.99 3.71
C ILE A 38 -10.88 0.96 2.67
N SER A 39 -11.98 0.28 2.96
CA SER A 39 -13.12 0.16 2.02
C SER A 39 -13.99 1.42 1.97
N GLY A 40 -14.85 1.55 0.95
CA GLY A 40 -15.85 2.63 0.87
C GLY A 40 -15.57 3.75 -0.15
N GLY A 41 -15.11 3.42 -1.36
CA GLY A 41 -14.98 4.43 -2.43
C GLY A 41 -14.26 3.99 -3.70
N CYS A 42 -13.68 2.78 -3.70
CA CYS A 42 -12.87 2.25 -4.79
C CYS A 42 -13.42 0.94 -5.40
N GLU A 43 -14.53 0.44 -4.88
CA GLU A 43 -15.09 -0.88 -5.21
C GLU A 43 -15.50 -0.98 -6.69
N GLY A 44 -15.97 0.12 -7.29
CA GLY A 44 -16.34 0.18 -8.72
C GLY A 44 -15.16 0.24 -9.71
N PHE A 45 -13.91 0.36 -9.24
CA PHE A 45 -12.76 0.37 -10.15
C PHE A 45 -12.45 -1.00 -10.76
N GLY A 46 -12.90 -2.09 -10.14
CA GLY A 46 -12.74 -3.45 -10.66
C GLY A 46 -13.71 -3.82 -11.80
N GLU A 47 -14.75 -3.02 -12.02
CA GLU A 47 -15.82 -3.28 -13.01
C GLU A 47 -15.55 -2.63 -14.38
N CYS A 48 -14.56 -1.75 -14.45
CA CYS A 48 -14.21 -1.06 -15.69
C CYS A 48 -13.25 -1.92 -16.52
N GLU A 49 -13.60 -2.15 -17.79
CA GLU A 49 -12.77 -2.75 -18.86
C GLU A 49 -12.62 -4.28 -18.87
N GLY A 50 -13.72 -5.04 -18.99
CA GLY A 50 -13.72 -6.38 -19.60
C GLY A 50 -12.75 -7.42 -18.99
N LEU A 51 -12.38 -7.22 -17.73
CA LEU A 51 -11.54 -8.12 -16.96
C LEU A 51 -12.48 -9.05 -16.21
N ASN A 52 -12.19 -10.36 -16.24
CA ASN A 52 -12.68 -11.25 -15.17
C ASN A 52 -12.44 -10.53 -13.85
N PRO A 53 -13.42 -10.49 -12.93
CA PRO A 53 -13.41 -9.56 -11.81
C PRO A 53 -12.04 -9.59 -11.17
N LEU A 54 -11.26 -8.52 -11.39
CA LEU A 54 -10.01 -8.34 -10.67
C LEU A 54 -10.38 -8.46 -9.20
N GLU A 55 -9.63 -9.28 -8.47
CA GLU A 55 -9.93 -9.49 -7.06
C GLU A 55 -9.63 -8.16 -6.34
N PHE A 56 -10.68 -7.35 -6.20
CA PHE A 56 -10.64 -6.15 -5.40
C PHE A 56 -10.57 -6.61 -3.95
N HIS A 57 -9.55 -6.16 -3.26
CA HIS A 57 -9.33 -6.48 -1.86
C HIS A 57 -9.35 -5.21 -1.03
N SER A 58 -9.96 -5.33 0.13
CA SER A 58 -9.79 -4.35 1.20
C SER A 58 -9.42 -5.05 2.50
N ALA A 59 -8.86 -4.28 3.43
CA ALA A 59 -8.41 -4.80 4.73
C ALA A 59 -9.35 -4.46 5.87
N ILE A 60 -9.88 -3.24 5.89
CA ILE A 60 -10.72 -2.76 6.98
C ILE A 60 -11.82 -1.85 6.45
N ASP A 61 -12.99 -1.87 7.08
CA ASP A 61 -14.05 -0.96 6.73
C ASP A 61 -13.79 0.46 7.28
N LYS A 62 -14.40 1.45 6.63
CA LYS A 62 -14.24 2.86 6.99
C LYS A 62 -14.57 3.12 8.46
N GLN A 63 -15.67 2.56 8.97
CA GLN A 63 -16.13 2.83 10.32
C GLN A 63 -15.15 2.28 11.33
N LYS A 64 -14.69 1.04 11.16
CA LYS A 64 -13.69 0.42 12.01
C LYS A 64 -12.35 1.15 11.97
N ALA A 65 -11.92 1.60 10.79
CA ALA A 65 -10.69 2.37 10.67
C ALA A 65 -10.78 3.70 11.45
N LEU A 66 -11.92 4.39 11.38
CA LEU A 66 -12.16 5.61 12.16
C LEU A 66 -12.20 5.34 13.67
N GLU A 67 -12.80 4.23 14.10
CA GLU A 67 -12.81 3.81 15.52
C GLU A 67 -11.38 3.59 16.05
N LEU A 68 -10.53 2.88 15.31
CA LEU A 68 -9.15 2.61 15.71
C LEU A 68 -8.34 3.90 15.83
N VAL A 69 -8.48 4.82 14.87
CA VAL A 69 -7.83 6.13 14.93
C VAL A 69 -8.33 6.95 16.12
N SER A 70 -9.64 6.96 16.35
CA SER A 70 -10.25 7.74 17.46
C SER A 70 -9.85 7.22 18.84
N THR A 71 -9.41 5.96 18.92
CA THR A 71 -8.95 5.31 20.15
C THR A 71 -7.42 5.19 20.25
N ALA A 72 -6.67 5.91 19.39
CA ALA A 72 -5.21 5.90 19.33
C ALA A 72 -4.60 4.50 19.14
N GLN A 73 -5.27 3.66 18.34
CA GLN A 73 -4.85 2.31 17.96
C GLN A 73 -4.37 2.26 16.50
N GLU A 74 -3.57 3.24 16.05
CA GLU A 74 -3.09 3.27 14.66
C GLU A 74 -2.18 2.08 14.33
N GLU A 75 -1.39 1.61 15.29
CA GLU A 75 -0.55 0.42 15.10
C GLU A 75 -1.38 -0.81 14.72
N LEU A 76 -2.54 -1.01 15.37
CA LEU A 76 -3.47 -2.10 15.05
C LEU A 76 -4.11 -1.90 13.66
N LEU A 77 -4.41 -0.66 13.28
CA LEU A 77 -4.89 -0.33 11.94
C LEU A 77 -3.85 -0.72 10.88
N PHE A 78 -2.60 -0.31 11.06
CA PHE A 78 -1.52 -0.65 10.14
C PHE A 78 -1.25 -2.15 10.09
N GLU A 79 -1.17 -2.83 11.23
CA GLU A 79 -1.03 -4.29 11.27
C GLU A 79 -2.13 -5.01 10.50
N THR A 80 -3.38 -4.60 10.68
CA THR A 80 -4.54 -5.19 9.97
C THR A 80 -4.39 -5.04 8.47
N ILE A 81 -4.03 -3.84 8.00
CA ILE A 81 -3.81 -3.55 6.58
C ILE A 81 -2.66 -4.40 6.02
N LEU A 82 -1.53 -4.44 6.72
CA LEU A 82 -0.34 -5.15 6.25
C LEU A 82 -0.53 -6.67 6.24
N LYS A 83 -1.24 -7.24 7.24
CA LYS A 83 -1.57 -8.68 7.28
C LYS A 83 -2.43 -9.05 6.07
N ARG A 84 -3.47 -8.27 5.78
CA ARG A 84 -4.32 -8.49 4.61
C ARG A 84 -3.52 -8.38 3.30
N TYR A 85 -2.64 -7.40 3.20
CA TYR A 85 -1.79 -7.23 2.02
C TYR A 85 -0.82 -8.41 1.82
N ASP A 86 -0.26 -8.96 2.91
CA ASP A 86 0.64 -10.11 2.86
C ASP A 86 -0.04 -11.36 2.31
N GLU A 87 -1.34 -11.55 2.57
CA GLU A 87 -2.14 -12.67 2.03
C GLU A 87 -2.19 -12.65 0.49
N LEU A 88 -2.19 -11.46 -0.12
CA LEU A 88 -2.24 -11.29 -1.58
C LEU A 88 -0.99 -11.82 -2.28
N GLN A 89 0.14 -11.92 -1.58
CA GLN A 89 1.40 -12.42 -2.13
C GLN A 89 1.36 -13.87 -2.56
N SER A 90 0.40 -14.64 -2.04
CA SER A 90 0.23 -16.06 -2.36
C SER A 90 -0.50 -16.28 -3.68
N THR A 91 -1.36 -15.36 -4.08
CA THR A 91 -2.25 -15.49 -5.24
C THR A 91 -1.91 -14.53 -6.38
N HIS A 92 -1.24 -13.41 -6.09
CA HIS A 92 -0.98 -12.33 -7.06
C HIS A 92 0.51 -12.10 -7.30
N ASP A 93 0.87 -11.75 -8.54
CA ASP A 93 2.24 -11.39 -8.93
C ASP A 93 2.50 -9.88 -8.82
N PHE A 94 1.43 -9.07 -8.92
CA PHE A 94 1.46 -7.62 -8.80
C PHE A 94 0.27 -7.07 -8.01
N VAL A 95 0.49 -6.02 -7.19
CA VAL A 95 -0.59 -5.30 -6.49
C VAL A 95 -0.56 -3.81 -6.79
N ILE A 96 -1.68 -3.27 -7.24
CA ILE A 96 -1.92 -1.83 -7.34
C ILE A 96 -2.60 -1.38 -6.04
N ASN A 97 -1.88 -0.66 -5.19
CA ASN A 97 -2.44 -0.08 -3.97
C ASN A 97 -3.15 1.23 -4.30
N LEU A 98 -4.42 1.31 -3.93
CA LEU A 98 -5.28 2.47 -4.12
C LEU A 98 -5.19 3.36 -2.88
N GLY A 99 -4.50 4.49 -3.00
CA GLY A 99 -4.33 5.42 -1.88
C GLY A 99 -5.64 6.04 -1.43
N CYS A 100 -5.72 6.35 -0.14
CA CYS A 100 -6.87 7.01 0.46
C CYS A 100 -6.89 8.48 0.06
N THR A 101 -8.05 8.99 -0.34
CA THR A 101 -8.19 10.40 -0.73
C THR A 101 -8.37 11.30 0.49
N PRO A 102 -7.87 12.55 0.47
CA PRO A 102 -7.91 13.45 1.63
C PRO A 102 -9.32 13.77 2.14
N LYS A 103 -10.33 13.75 1.27
CA LYS A 103 -11.74 13.96 1.67
C LYS A 103 -12.30 12.83 2.53
N PHE A 104 -11.63 11.66 2.52
CA PHE A 104 -12.13 10.45 3.14
C PHE A 104 -11.69 10.27 4.59
N PHE A 105 -10.49 10.74 4.94
CA PHE A 105 -9.96 10.71 6.30
C PHE A 105 -9.93 12.11 6.91
N LEU A 106 -10.30 12.21 8.19
CA LEU A 106 -10.03 13.39 8.99
C LEU A 106 -8.52 13.66 9.00
N ASN A 107 -8.13 14.93 9.17
CA ASN A 107 -6.73 15.40 9.25
C ASN A 107 -5.79 14.53 10.13
N ALA A 108 -6.36 13.72 11.04
CA ALA A 108 -5.67 12.74 11.88
C ALA A 108 -4.75 11.78 11.12
N LEU A 109 -5.05 11.47 9.84
CA LEU A 109 -4.26 10.53 9.04
C LEU A 109 -3.79 11.14 7.71
N LEU A 110 -3.39 12.42 7.73
CA LEU A 110 -2.88 13.12 6.54
C LEU A 110 -1.72 12.37 5.86
N ASP A 111 -0.88 11.70 6.65
CA ASP A 111 0.31 11.00 6.18
C ASP A 111 0.05 9.53 5.78
N LEU A 112 -1.20 9.03 5.88
CA LEU A 112 -1.56 7.61 5.72
C LEU A 112 -0.96 6.97 4.48
N ASN A 113 -1.11 7.62 3.33
CA ASN A 113 -0.57 7.13 2.06
C ASN A 113 0.94 6.95 2.12
N THR A 114 1.67 7.92 2.66
CA THR A 114 3.13 7.85 2.75
C THR A 114 3.59 6.79 3.75
N ILE A 115 2.89 6.66 4.89
CA ILE A 115 3.20 5.67 5.93
C ILE A 115 2.99 4.25 5.39
N LEU A 116 1.83 3.98 4.79
CA LEU A 116 1.52 2.66 4.23
C LEU A 116 2.43 2.32 3.04
N ALA A 117 2.71 3.27 2.15
CA ALA A 117 3.66 3.05 1.05
C ALA A 117 5.06 2.66 1.57
N LYS A 118 5.52 3.28 2.66
CA LYS A 118 6.78 2.89 3.34
C LYS A 118 6.70 1.49 3.93
N HIS A 119 5.64 1.18 4.68
CA HIS A 119 5.48 -0.14 5.28
C HIS A 119 5.46 -1.26 4.23
N LEU A 120 4.83 -1.01 3.09
CA LEU A 120 4.73 -1.94 1.98
C LEU A 120 5.94 -1.93 1.03
N ASN A 121 6.86 -0.99 1.21
CA ASN A 121 7.91 -0.67 0.25
C ASN A 121 7.37 -0.52 -1.18
N ALA A 122 6.20 0.12 -1.31
CA ALA A 122 5.46 0.26 -2.55
C ALA A 122 5.79 1.62 -3.20
N PRO A 123 6.42 1.65 -4.38
CA PRO A 123 6.78 2.89 -5.06
C PRO A 123 5.55 3.73 -5.38
N MET A 124 5.61 5.00 -4.98
CA MET A 124 4.50 5.94 -5.02
C MET A 124 4.41 6.62 -6.38
N VAL A 125 3.21 6.58 -6.93
CA VAL A 125 2.76 7.34 -8.09
C VAL A 125 1.88 8.47 -7.59
N ALA A 126 2.41 9.69 -7.53
CA ALA A 126 1.59 10.85 -7.19
C ALA A 126 0.70 11.21 -8.38
N VAL A 127 -0.60 11.45 -8.18
CA VAL A 127 -1.51 11.78 -9.28
C VAL A 127 -2.29 13.04 -8.94
N ALA A 128 -2.15 14.06 -9.77
CA ALA A 128 -2.84 15.35 -9.61
C ALA A 128 -3.50 15.77 -10.92
N GLN A 129 -4.53 16.60 -10.83
CA GLN A 129 -5.20 17.23 -11.97
C GLN A 129 -5.29 18.76 -11.86
N THR A 130 -5.26 19.31 -10.64
CA THR A 130 -5.55 20.74 -10.45
C THR A 130 -4.44 21.64 -10.98
N SER A 131 -3.18 21.32 -10.68
CA SER A 131 -2.03 22.05 -11.20
C SER A 131 -0.73 21.26 -11.06
N LEU A 132 0.27 21.64 -11.86
CA LEU A 132 1.61 21.09 -11.72
C LEU A 132 2.24 21.45 -10.36
N ASP A 133 1.90 22.61 -9.80
CA ASP A 133 2.39 23.02 -8.48
C ASP A 133 1.78 22.18 -7.35
N HIS A 134 0.53 21.73 -7.50
CA HIS A 134 -0.05 20.75 -6.57
C HIS A 134 0.71 19.41 -6.63
N LEU A 135 1.03 18.93 -7.84
CA LEU A 135 1.84 17.72 -8.02
C LEU A 135 3.24 17.86 -7.39
N LYS A 136 3.88 19.03 -7.52
CA LYS A 136 5.16 19.34 -6.86
C LYS A 136 5.03 19.34 -5.33
N ALA A 137 3.92 19.85 -4.79
CA ALA A 137 3.66 19.83 -3.37
C ALA A 137 3.50 18.38 -2.86
N MET A 138 2.77 17.54 -3.59
CA MET A 138 2.66 16.10 -3.29
C MET A 138 4.02 15.42 -3.34
N HIS A 139 4.82 15.65 -4.37
CA HIS A 139 6.19 15.13 -4.47
C HIS A 139 7.06 15.56 -3.28
N SER A 140 7.04 16.86 -2.93
CA SER A 140 7.78 17.39 -1.79
C SER A 140 7.34 16.76 -0.47
N HIS A 141 6.04 16.49 -0.32
CA HIS A 141 5.49 15.80 0.84
C HIS A 141 6.00 14.35 0.95
N ILE A 142 5.97 13.59 -0.16
CA ILE A 142 6.47 12.22 -0.22
C ILE A 142 7.95 12.15 0.18
N LEU A 143 8.78 13.04 -0.37
CA LEU A 143 10.21 13.11 -0.05
C LEU A 143 10.45 13.48 1.42
N LYS A 144 9.72 14.48 1.95
CA LYS A 144 9.82 14.88 3.36
C LYS A 144 9.47 13.75 4.34
N LYS A 145 8.59 12.83 3.92
CA LYS A 145 8.20 11.64 4.69
C LYS A 145 9.11 10.44 4.42
N GLU A 146 10.10 10.58 3.54
CA GLU A 146 11.02 9.51 3.13
C GLU A 146 10.26 8.30 2.55
N ALA A 147 9.17 8.56 1.83
CA ALA A 147 8.41 7.53 1.15
C ALA A 147 8.98 7.31 -0.28
N PRO A 148 8.93 6.07 -0.81
CA PRO A 148 9.59 5.74 -2.07
C PRO A 148 8.86 6.39 -3.25
N PHE A 149 9.29 7.56 -3.70
CA PHE A 149 8.70 8.23 -4.87
C PHE A 149 9.20 7.61 -6.18
N ALA A 150 8.27 7.26 -7.08
CA ALA A 150 8.60 6.78 -8.41
C ALA A 150 8.34 7.84 -9.50
N ILE A 151 7.11 8.33 -9.60
CA ILE A 151 6.74 9.31 -10.64
C ILE A 151 5.52 10.13 -10.25
N GLY A 152 5.42 11.36 -10.77
CA GLY A 152 4.20 12.16 -10.77
C GLY A 152 3.40 12.00 -12.06
N LEU A 153 2.10 11.80 -11.99
CA LEU A 153 1.19 11.80 -13.12
C LEU A 153 0.30 13.03 -13.05
N PHE A 154 0.25 13.78 -14.15
CA PHE A 154 -0.67 14.89 -14.29
C PHE A 154 -1.84 14.45 -15.19
N ALA A 155 -3.05 14.40 -14.61
CA ALA A 155 -4.26 13.99 -15.29
C ALA A 155 -4.95 15.18 -15.95
N GLY A 156 -4.95 15.22 -17.29
CA GLY A 156 -5.50 16.28 -18.10
C GLY A 156 -6.22 15.78 -19.35
N GLU A 157 -6.77 16.71 -20.13
CA GLU A 157 -7.41 16.39 -21.41
C GLU A 157 -6.37 16.15 -22.52
N THR A 158 -5.25 16.87 -22.48
CA THR A 158 -4.14 16.79 -23.43
C THR A 158 -2.90 16.16 -22.79
N LEU A 159 -2.09 15.47 -23.60
CA LEU A 159 -0.79 14.92 -23.20
C LEU A 159 0.28 16.02 -23.23
N GLU A 160 0.24 16.95 -22.28
CA GLU A 160 1.34 17.90 -22.10
C GLU A 160 2.44 17.24 -21.28
N LYS A 161 3.65 17.09 -21.84
CA LYS A 161 4.80 16.55 -21.10
C LYS A 161 5.16 17.52 -19.97
N PRO A 162 4.84 17.20 -18.71
CA PRO A 162 5.28 18.03 -17.63
C PRO A 162 6.78 17.74 -17.38
N TYR A 163 7.46 18.57 -16.59
CA TYR A 163 8.92 18.50 -16.37
C TYR A 163 9.44 17.09 -15.98
N PHE A 164 10.78 16.90 -16.02
CA PHE A 164 11.59 15.67 -15.86
C PHE A 164 11.17 14.58 -14.83
N LEU A 165 10.23 14.81 -13.93
CA LEU A 165 9.76 13.86 -12.91
C LEU A 165 8.27 13.53 -13.02
N SER A 166 7.63 13.93 -14.11
CA SER A 166 6.22 13.66 -14.32
C SER A 166 5.89 13.26 -15.75
N ALA A 167 4.83 12.45 -15.87
CA ALA A 167 4.23 12.05 -17.13
C ALA A 167 2.78 12.52 -17.20
N SER A 168 2.28 12.69 -18.42
CA SER A 168 0.88 13.07 -18.64
C SER A 168 0.00 11.83 -18.67
N LEU A 169 -1.22 11.99 -18.16
CA LEU A 169 -2.26 10.97 -18.17
C LEU A 169 -3.51 11.54 -18.85
N CYS A 170 -3.89 10.99 -20.00
CA CYS A 170 -5.10 11.43 -20.70
C CYS A 170 -6.35 10.85 -20.01
N LYS A 171 -7.26 11.72 -19.54
CA LYS A 171 -8.51 11.28 -18.91
C LYS A 171 -9.44 10.49 -19.84
N GLN A 172 -9.50 10.88 -21.12
CA GLN A 172 -10.41 10.27 -22.11
C GLN A 172 -9.90 8.91 -22.60
N GLN A 173 -8.60 8.78 -22.81
CA GLN A 173 -8.00 7.59 -23.43
C GLN A 173 -7.36 6.63 -22.40
N CYS A 174 -7.11 7.10 -21.17
CA CYS A 174 -6.42 6.35 -20.12
C CYS A 174 -5.10 5.73 -20.62
N GLU A 175 -4.29 6.53 -21.32
CA GLU A 175 -3.01 6.09 -21.91
C GLU A 175 -1.81 6.62 -21.14
N LEU A 176 -0.80 5.76 -21.00
CA LEU A 176 0.46 6.02 -20.32
C LEU A 176 1.62 5.64 -21.25
N GLU A 177 2.66 6.48 -21.30
CA GLU A 177 3.87 6.19 -22.10
C GLU A 177 4.58 4.93 -21.58
N ALA A 178 5.02 4.05 -22.48
CA ALA A 178 5.61 2.74 -22.11
C ALA A 178 6.90 2.83 -21.28
N SER A 179 7.71 3.88 -21.48
CA SER A 179 8.95 4.15 -20.73
C SER A 179 8.69 4.43 -19.25
N VAL A 180 7.52 4.95 -18.89
CA VAL A 180 7.13 5.27 -17.51
C VAL A 180 7.01 4.01 -16.66
N VAL A 181 6.49 2.93 -17.25
CA VAL A 181 6.28 1.66 -16.54
C VAL A 181 7.61 1.01 -16.15
N GLU A 182 8.68 1.21 -16.92
CA GLU A 182 9.99 0.66 -16.58
C GLU A 182 10.64 1.39 -15.39
N ASN A 183 10.57 2.72 -15.37
CA ASN A 183 11.07 3.52 -14.26
C ASN A 183 10.31 3.23 -12.95
N LEU A 184 9.01 2.97 -13.05
CA LEU A 184 8.15 2.63 -11.91
C LEU A 184 8.66 1.40 -11.15
N LEU A 185 9.08 0.37 -11.87
CA LEU A 185 9.39 -0.95 -11.31
C LEU A 185 10.80 -1.03 -10.68
N GLN A 186 11.69 -0.10 -11.04
CA GLN A 186 13.06 -0.06 -10.52
C GLN A 186 13.18 0.70 -9.19
N THR A 187 12.19 1.53 -8.86
CA THR A 187 12.18 2.32 -7.63
C THR A 187 11.88 1.40 -6.44
N LYS A 188 12.70 1.41 -5.39
CA LYS A 188 12.42 0.79 -4.09
C LYS A 188 13.10 1.58 -2.97
N SER A 189 12.56 1.53 -1.76
CA SER A 189 13.27 1.98 -0.56
C SER A 189 14.20 0.88 -0.07
N GLU A 190 15.43 1.25 0.29
CA GLU A 190 16.37 0.39 1.04
C GLU A 190 16.02 0.34 2.54
N ILE A 191 15.22 1.30 3.02
CA ILE A 191 14.84 1.44 4.42
C ILE A 191 13.57 0.63 4.69
N THR A 192 13.63 -0.26 5.68
CA THR A 192 12.47 -0.95 6.24
C THR A 192 11.96 -0.23 7.49
N THR A 193 10.65 -0.08 7.60
CA THR A 193 10.03 0.48 8.82
C THR A 193 10.07 -0.54 9.96
N PRO A 194 10.04 -0.12 11.25
CA PRO A 194 9.99 -1.05 12.38
C PRO A 194 8.85 -2.08 12.29
N LEU A 195 7.65 -1.65 11.88
CA LEU A 195 6.50 -2.53 11.73
C LEU A 195 6.68 -3.57 10.60
N ALA A 196 7.18 -3.13 9.44
CA ALA A 196 7.49 -4.04 8.33
C ALA A 196 8.59 -5.04 8.70
N PHE A 197 9.60 -4.60 9.47
CA PHE A 197 10.64 -5.47 10.00
C PHE A 197 10.05 -6.52 10.96
N GLN A 198 9.22 -6.10 11.92
CA GLN A 198 8.51 -6.99 12.84
C GLN A 198 7.70 -8.06 12.09
N MET A 199 6.92 -7.66 11.08
CA MET A 199 6.15 -8.60 10.26
C MET A 199 7.04 -9.55 9.46
N SER A 200 8.19 -9.08 8.97
CA SER A 200 9.16 -9.95 8.30
C SER A 200 9.70 -11.05 9.23
N LEU A 201 9.93 -10.72 10.51
CA LEU A 201 10.35 -11.68 11.53
C LEU A 201 9.24 -12.67 11.85
N GLU A 202 8.01 -12.21 12.02
CA GLU A 202 6.84 -13.06 12.24
C GLU A 202 6.66 -14.07 11.10
N LYS A 203 6.72 -13.58 9.85
CA LYS A 203 6.62 -14.43 8.64
C LYS A 203 7.75 -15.44 8.57
N LYS A 204 8.97 -15.05 8.93
CA LYS A 204 10.13 -15.96 8.98
C LYS A 204 9.96 -17.03 10.05
N ALA A 205 9.46 -16.66 11.23
CA ALA A 205 9.18 -17.60 12.31
C ALA A 205 8.08 -18.59 11.94
N LYS A 206 6.98 -18.12 11.34
CA LYS A 206 5.86 -18.98 10.88
C LYS A 206 6.28 -20.00 9.80
N LYS A 207 7.25 -19.67 8.95
CA LYS A 207 7.80 -20.61 7.96
C LYS A 207 8.57 -21.76 8.58
N GLN A 208 9.15 -21.56 9.76
CA GLN A 208 9.93 -22.58 10.45
C GLN A 208 9.77 -22.42 11.97
N ILE A 209 8.61 -22.86 12.47
CA ILE A 209 8.30 -22.82 13.90
C ILE A 209 9.38 -23.59 14.66
N LYS A 210 9.99 -22.93 15.65
CA LYS A 210 11.01 -23.51 16.51
C LYS A 210 10.41 -23.91 17.83
N LYS A 211 10.90 -25.04 18.37
CA LYS A 211 10.65 -25.44 19.75
C LYS A 211 11.55 -24.64 20.67
N VAL A 212 10.95 -23.92 21.62
CA VAL A 212 11.66 -23.12 22.61
C VAL A 212 11.32 -23.66 23.99
N VAL A 213 12.34 -24.01 24.76
CA VAL A 213 12.16 -24.35 26.16
C VAL A 213 11.88 -23.05 26.91
N LEU A 214 10.69 -22.93 27.49
CA LEU A 214 10.43 -21.85 28.40
C LEU A 214 11.04 -22.23 29.76
N PRO A 215 12.04 -21.51 30.28
CA PRO A 215 12.43 -21.71 31.67
C PRO A 215 11.22 -21.36 32.54
N GLU A 216 10.99 -22.13 33.61
CA GLU A 216 10.06 -21.81 34.71
C GLU A 216 10.43 -20.42 35.28
N SER A 217 9.92 -19.38 34.64
CA SER A 217 10.33 -17.99 34.84
C SER A 217 9.17 -17.23 35.44
N GLU A 218 9.38 -16.71 36.65
CA GLU A 218 8.44 -15.82 37.32
C GLU A 218 8.51 -14.37 36.80
N ASP A 219 9.45 -14.04 35.89
CA ASP A 219 9.55 -12.70 35.31
C ASP A 219 8.36 -12.42 34.38
N GLU A 220 7.50 -11.49 34.80
CA GLU A 220 6.30 -11.06 34.07
C GLU A 220 6.60 -10.63 32.62
N ARG A 221 7.77 -10.04 32.36
CA ARG A 221 8.15 -9.61 31.00
C ARG A 221 8.39 -10.81 30.10
N ILE A 222 9.02 -11.87 30.63
CA ILE A 222 9.24 -13.13 29.91
C ILE A 222 7.90 -13.83 29.65
N LEU A 223 7.03 -13.88 30.65
CA LEU A 223 5.69 -14.47 30.51
C LEU A 223 4.82 -13.72 29.50
N LYS A 224 4.83 -12.37 29.52
CA LYS A 224 4.14 -11.54 28.52
C LYS A 224 4.69 -11.78 27.11
N ALA A 225 6.02 -11.88 26.96
CA ALA A 225 6.64 -12.15 25.67
C ALA A 225 6.28 -13.55 25.15
N ALA A 226 6.35 -14.57 26.01
CA ALA A 226 5.96 -15.94 25.67
C ALA A 226 4.48 -16.03 25.27
N HIS A 227 3.60 -15.37 26.04
CA HIS A 227 2.18 -15.30 25.70
C HIS A 227 1.94 -14.66 24.32
N ARG A 228 2.59 -13.53 24.01
CA ARG A 228 2.49 -12.87 22.70
C ARG A 228 2.98 -13.78 21.56
N LEU A 229 4.15 -14.38 21.70
CA LEU A 229 4.73 -15.26 20.66
C LEU A 229 3.87 -16.50 20.40
N ASN A 230 3.26 -17.05 21.46
CA ASN A 230 2.32 -18.17 21.38
C ASN A 230 1.01 -17.76 20.70
N ALA A 231 0.43 -16.61 21.08
CA ALA A 231 -0.78 -16.07 20.44
C ALA A 231 -0.57 -15.76 18.94
N MET A 232 0.65 -15.38 18.55
CA MET A 232 1.04 -15.18 17.15
C MET A 232 1.24 -16.51 16.38
N GLY A 233 1.30 -17.66 17.06
CA GLY A 233 1.57 -18.96 16.45
C GLY A 233 2.96 -19.06 15.82
N THR A 234 3.96 -18.39 16.40
CA THR A 234 5.31 -18.28 15.82
C THR A 234 6.34 -19.23 16.44
N VAL A 235 6.05 -19.74 17.63
CA VAL A 235 6.96 -20.54 18.46
C VAL A 235 6.15 -21.64 19.13
N ASP A 236 6.76 -22.82 19.28
CA ASP A 236 6.21 -23.93 20.07
C ASP A 236 6.94 -23.96 21.43
N PHE A 237 6.25 -23.56 22.50
CA PHE A 237 6.83 -23.57 23.84
C PHE A 237 6.67 -24.94 24.48
N ILE A 238 7.78 -25.50 24.94
CA ILE A 238 7.80 -26.71 25.76
C ILE A 238 8.20 -26.34 27.20
N GLY A 239 7.47 -26.89 28.17
CA GLY A 239 7.92 -26.91 29.56
C GLY A 239 9.13 -27.82 29.72
N ARG A 240 9.88 -27.64 30.81
CA ARG A 240 10.90 -28.61 31.20
C ARG A 240 10.29 -29.90 31.74
#